data_AF-A0A8D2K611-F1
#
_entry.id   AF-A0A8D2K611-F1
#
_cell.length_a   1.000
_cell.length_b   1.000
_cell.length_c   1.000
_cell.angle_alpha   90.00
_cell.angle_beta   90.00
_cell.angle_gamma   90.00
#
_symmetry.space_group_name_H-M   'P 1'
#
loop_
_entity.id
_entity.type
_entity.pdbx_description
1 polymer ?
#
loop_
_entity_poly.entity_id
_entity_poly.type
_entity_poly.pdbx_seq_one_letter_code
_entity_poly.pdbx_strand_id
1 'polypeptide(L)'
;MHKAGLLGLCDQAWNSVRMASSGMTRRDPLANKVALVTASTDGIGFAIARRLAQDGAHVVVSSRKQQNVDQAVATLQGEGLSVTGTVCHVGKAEDRERLVATVRCKEIGTEPGSGKGSQ
;
A
#
# COMPACT_ATOMS: atom_id res chain seq x y z
N MET A 1 -11.95 -31.13 40.47
CA MET A 1 -10.52 -31.24 40.12
C MET A 1 -10.43 -31.37 38.60
N HIS A 2 -10.59 -30.27 37.86
CA HIS A 2 -9.51 -29.53 37.18
C HIS A 2 -8.62 -30.39 36.26
N LYS A 3 -8.81 -30.27 34.95
CA LYS A 3 -7.80 -29.67 34.05
C LYS A 3 -8.41 -29.35 32.67
N ALA A 4 -8.12 -28.12 32.24
CA ALA A 4 -8.45 -27.56 30.95
C ALA A 4 -7.63 -28.19 29.82
N GLY A 5 -8.14 -28.07 28.59
CA GLY A 5 -7.44 -28.42 27.37
C GLY A 5 -8.11 -27.76 26.17
N LEU A 6 -7.92 -26.44 26.09
CA LEU A 6 -8.43 -25.54 25.05
C LEU A 6 -7.56 -25.67 23.80
N LEU A 7 -8.02 -26.39 22.76
CA LEU A 7 -7.39 -26.38 21.44
C LEU A 7 -8.46 -26.55 20.36
N GLY A 8 -8.59 -25.56 19.47
CA GLY A 8 -9.31 -25.75 18.20
C GLY A 8 -10.12 -24.58 17.64
N LEU A 9 -10.16 -23.40 18.27
CA LEU A 9 -10.80 -22.20 17.70
C LEU A 9 -9.87 -21.41 16.77
N CYS A 10 -9.16 -22.09 15.87
CA CYS A 10 -8.26 -21.44 14.91
C CYS A 10 -8.65 -21.66 13.44
N ASP A 11 -9.63 -22.51 13.14
CA ASP A 11 -10.00 -22.83 11.75
C ASP A 11 -11.17 -21.99 11.20
N GLN A 12 -11.88 -21.26 12.07
CA GLN A 12 -13.12 -20.55 11.69
C GLN A 12 -12.92 -19.07 11.32
N ALA A 13 -11.73 -18.50 11.57
CA ALA A 13 -11.43 -17.12 11.19
C ALA A 13 -11.04 -16.96 9.70
N TRP A 14 -10.61 -18.06 9.04
CA TRP A 14 -10.13 -18.00 7.65
C TRP A 14 -11.27 -17.89 6.62
N ASN A 15 -12.47 -18.40 6.93
CA ASN A 15 -13.60 -18.39 5.99
C ASN A 15 -14.38 -17.07 5.93
N SER A 16 -14.27 -16.19 6.94
CA SER A 16 -15.06 -14.96 7.00
C SER A 16 -14.57 -13.86 6.04
N VAL A 17 -13.30 -13.90 5.62
CA VAL A 17 -12.75 -12.94 4.64
C VAL A 17 -13.24 -13.23 3.22
N ARG A 18 -13.86 -14.39 2.96
CA ARG A 18 -14.27 -14.78 1.61
C ARG A 18 -15.65 -14.27 1.17
N MET A 19 -16.47 -13.68 2.05
CA MET A 19 -17.88 -13.34 1.71
C MET A 19 -18.31 -11.94 2.14
N ALA A 20 -17.55 -10.92 1.73
CA ALA A 20 -18.06 -9.56 1.55
C ALA A 20 -18.04 -9.18 0.07
N SER A 21 -18.72 -9.97 -0.77
CA SER A 21 -19.10 -9.56 -2.12
C SER A 21 -20.45 -8.84 -2.05
N SER A 22 -20.43 -7.52 -1.92
CA SER A 22 -21.62 -6.69 -2.11
C SER A 22 -21.25 -5.35 -2.74
N GLY A 23 -21.48 -5.26 -4.05
CA GLY A 23 -21.88 -4.01 -4.71
C GLY A 23 -20.77 -3.18 -5.35
N MET A 24 -20.79 -3.15 -6.69
CA MET A 24 -20.07 -2.21 -7.57
C MET A 24 -18.54 -2.39 -7.59
N THR A 25 -17.97 -2.66 -8.76
CA THR A 25 -16.54 -2.34 -8.99
C THR A 25 -16.35 -0.86 -8.69
N ARG A 26 -15.85 -0.53 -7.50
CA ARG A 26 -15.39 0.82 -7.19
C ARG A 26 -14.40 1.19 -8.29
N ARG A 27 -14.57 2.39 -8.88
CA ARG A 27 -13.68 2.90 -9.93
C ARG A 27 -12.21 2.87 -9.51
N ASP A 28 -11.94 2.87 -8.20
CA ASP A 28 -10.61 2.78 -7.59
C ASP A 28 -10.68 1.88 -6.35
N PRO A 29 -10.36 0.57 -6.45
CA PRO A 29 -10.54 -0.38 -5.35
C PRO A 29 -9.64 -0.10 -4.13
N LEU A 30 -8.58 0.69 -4.32
CA LEU A 30 -7.63 1.08 -3.27
C LEU A 30 -7.70 2.57 -2.92
N ALA A 31 -8.74 3.27 -3.35
CA ALA A 31 -8.97 4.65 -2.95
C ALA A 31 -8.90 4.81 -1.42
N ASN A 32 -8.24 5.89 -0.98
CA ASN A 32 -7.99 6.17 0.43
C ASN A 32 -7.27 5.02 1.15
N LYS A 33 -6.28 4.41 0.50
CA LYS A 33 -5.34 3.48 1.13
C LYS A 33 -3.92 3.95 0.86
N VAL A 34 -3.03 3.65 1.80
CA VAL A 34 -1.58 3.82 1.60
C VAL A 34 -0.96 2.45 1.40
N ALA A 35 -0.23 2.26 0.31
CA ALA A 35 0.45 1.01 0.00
C ALA A 35 1.97 1.22 0.06
N LEU A 36 2.65 0.47 0.92
CA LEU A 36 4.11 0.44 0.97
C LEU A 36 4.61 -0.70 0.07
N VAL A 37 5.46 -0.38 -0.90
CA VAL A 37 6.10 -1.38 -1.76
C VAL A 37 7.61 -1.27 -1.60
N THR A 38 8.27 -2.34 -1.20
CA THR A 38 9.75 -2.42 -1.12
C THR A 38 10.32 -2.95 -2.44
N ALA A 39 11.60 -2.65 -2.71
CA ALA A 39 12.26 -3.02 -3.96
C ALA A 39 11.45 -2.59 -5.20
N SER A 40 10.93 -1.36 -5.16
CA SER A 40 9.87 -0.88 -6.07
C SER A 40 10.31 0.20 -7.04
N THR A 41 11.62 0.39 -7.20
CA THR A 41 12.18 1.40 -8.10
C THR A 41 12.51 0.86 -9.49
N ASP A 42 12.34 -0.44 -9.72
CA ASP A 42 12.52 -1.08 -11.01
C ASP A 42 11.72 -2.39 -11.12
N GLY A 43 11.62 -2.96 -12.32
CA GLY A 43 11.09 -4.28 -12.60
C GLY A 43 9.69 -4.53 -12.05
N ILE A 44 9.49 -5.70 -11.42
CA ILE A 44 8.19 -6.13 -10.91
C ILE A 44 7.67 -5.21 -9.81
N GLY A 45 8.54 -4.79 -8.89
CA GLY A 45 8.15 -3.90 -7.79
C GLY A 45 7.67 -2.54 -8.29
N PHE A 46 8.30 -2.01 -9.35
CA PHE A 46 7.85 -0.78 -10.00
C PHE A 46 6.49 -0.97 -10.69
N ALA A 47 6.31 -2.07 -11.43
CA ALA A 47 5.04 -2.38 -12.08
C ALA A 47 3.89 -2.54 -11.07
N ILE A 48 4.15 -3.18 -9.92
CA ILE A 48 3.19 -3.31 -8.82
C ILE A 48 2.88 -1.93 -8.24
N ALA A 49 3.89 -1.12 -7.93
CA ALA A 49 3.69 0.24 -7.41
C ALA A 49 2.83 1.09 -8.34
N ARG A 50 3.10 1.04 -9.65
CA ARG A 50 2.29 1.71 -10.67
C ARG A 50 0.84 1.24 -10.64
N ARG A 51 0.61 -0.08 -10.65
CA ARG A 51 -0.76 -0.62 -10.66
C ARG A 51 -1.54 -0.27 -9.40
N LEU A 52 -0.92 -0.35 -8.22
CA LEU A 52 -1.58 0.01 -6.97
C LEU A 52 -1.97 1.49 -6.94
N ALA A 53 -1.14 2.38 -7.48
CA ALA A 53 -1.45 3.80 -7.58
C ALA A 53 -2.56 4.07 -8.61
N GLN A 54 -2.59 3.34 -9.73
CA GLN A 54 -3.68 3.39 -10.71
C GLN A 54 -5.02 2.92 -10.13
N ASP A 55 -4.97 1.97 -9.19
CA ASP A 55 -6.14 1.50 -8.45
C ASP A 55 -6.56 2.46 -7.31
N GLY A 56 -5.90 3.63 -7.18
CA GLY A 56 -6.27 4.73 -6.28
C GLY A 56 -5.50 4.82 -4.96
N ALA A 57 -4.48 3.99 -4.74
CA ALA A 57 -3.66 4.06 -3.53
C ALA A 57 -2.67 5.23 -3.57
N HIS A 58 -2.34 5.80 -2.40
CA HIS A 58 -1.09 6.52 -2.24
C HIS A 58 0.04 5.50 -2.05
N VAL A 59 1.00 5.45 -2.96
CA VAL A 59 2.07 4.45 -2.92
C VAL A 59 3.35 5.05 -2.36
N VAL A 60 3.93 4.37 -1.37
CA VAL A 60 5.27 4.67 -0.86
C VAL A 60 6.24 3.67 -1.49
N VAL A 61 7.12 4.15 -2.36
CA VAL A 61 8.18 3.35 -2.98
C VAL A 61 9.48 3.43 -2.17
N SER A 62 10.25 2.35 -2.23
CA SER A 62 11.45 2.19 -1.42
C SER A 62 12.54 1.41 -2.16
N SER A 63 13.77 1.90 -2.03
CA SER A 63 14.98 1.18 -2.42
C SER A 63 16.20 1.63 -1.61
N ARG A 64 17.35 1.03 -1.88
CA ARG A 64 18.62 1.32 -1.19
C ARG A 64 19.31 2.60 -1.69
N LYS A 65 19.01 3.07 -2.90
CA LYS A 65 19.71 4.17 -3.56
C LYS A 65 18.75 5.32 -3.79
N GLN A 66 19.12 6.52 -3.33
CA GLN A 66 18.30 7.73 -3.48
C GLN A 66 17.96 8.01 -4.95
N GLN A 67 18.96 7.95 -5.84
CA GLN A 67 18.78 8.17 -7.27
C GLN A 67 17.68 7.28 -7.88
N ASN A 68 17.63 5.99 -7.51
CA ASN A 68 16.60 5.08 -8.01
C ASN A 68 15.21 5.44 -7.47
N VAL A 69 15.13 5.88 -6.21
CA VAL A 69 13.88 6.34 -5.60
C VAL A 69 13.38 7.58 -6.33
N ASP A 70 14.24 8.56 -6.55
CA ASP A 70 13.89 9.83 -7.20
C ASP A 70 13.40 9.60 -8.63
N GLN A 71 14.10 8.77 -9.41
CA GLN A 71 13.72 8.43 -10.77
C GLN A 71 12.34 7.73 -10.83
N ALA A 72 12.09 6.78 -9.94
CA ALA A 72 10.83 6.05 -9.89
C ALA A 72 9.67 6.98 -9.49
N VAL A 73 9.87 7.83 -8.48
CA VAL A 73 8.87 8.81 -8.04
C VAL A 73 8.57 9.79 -9.15
N ALA A 74 9.59 10.37 -9.80
CA ALA A 74 9.40 11.33 -10.89
C ALA A 74 8.62 10.72 -12.06
N THR A 75 8.90 9.46 -12.40
CA THR A 75 8.20 8.75 -13.48
C THR A 75 6.73 8.54 -13.12
N LEU A 76 6.44 7.97 -11.95
CA LEU A 76 5.07 7.67 -11.53
C LEU A 76 4.24 8.94 -11.30
N GLN A 77 4.84 9.98 -10.71
CA GLN A 77 4.18 11.28 -10.57
C GLN A 77 3.95 11.96 -11.93
N GLY A 78 4.85 11.79 -12.89
CA GLY A 78 4.68 12.26 -14.27
C GLY A 78 3.48 11.61 -14.99
N GLU A 79 3.05 10.45 -14.54
CA GLU A 79 1.81 9.78 -14.99
C GLU A 79 0.55 10.24 -14.23
N GLY A 80 0.69 11.19 -13.29
CA GLY A 80 -0.40 11.68 -12.45
C GLY A 80 -0.73 10.77 -11.26
N LEU A 81 0.16 9.85 -10.89
CA LEU A 81 -0.06 8.89 -9.81
C LEU A 81 0.38 9.46 -8.44
N SER A 82 -0.35 9.08 -7.40
CA SER A 82 -0.08 9.51 -6.02
C SER A 82 1.04 8.67 -5.40
N VAL A 83 2.29 9.15 -5.46
CA VAL A 83 3.47 8.40 -5.01
C VAL A 83 4.43 9.25 -4.20
N THR A 84 5.01 8.69 -3.14
CA THR A 84 6.20 9.24 -2.45
C THR A 84 7.30 8.19 -2.34
N GLY A 85 8.54 8.63 -2.16
CA GLY A 85 9.70 7.76 -2.09
C GLY A 85 10.48 7.91 -0.80
N THR A 86 11.10 6.82 -0.33
CA THR A 86 12.03 6.86 0.81
C THR A 86 13.14 5.83 0.66
N VAL A 87 14.35 6.17 1.11
CA VAL A 87 15.47 5.24 1.10
C VAL A 87 15.41 4.33 2.32
N CYS A 88 15.43 3.03 2.06
CA CYS A 88 15.43 2.01 3.10
C CYS A 88 16.28 0.82 2.67
N HIS A 89 17.25 0.47 3.51
CA HIS A 89 17.90 -0.82 3.47
C HIS A 89 17.14 -1.82 4.34
N VAL A 90 16.32 -2.69 3.72
CA VAL A 90 15.46 -3.65 4.46
C VAL A 90 16.22 -4.58 5.42
N GLY A 91 17.51 -4.84 5.19
CA GLY A 91 18.36 -5.58 6.12
C GLY A 91 18.70 -4.85 7.44
N LYS A 92 18.54 -3.52 7.53
CA LYS A 92 18.81 -2.72 8.73
C LYS A 92 17.52 -2.48 9.51
N ALA A 93 17.52 -2.72 10.81
CA ALA A 93 16.30 -2.64 11.62
C ALA A 93 15.75 -1.22 11.70
N GLU A 94 16.65 -0.27 11.89
CA GLU A 94 16.37 1.16 12.04
C GLU A 94 15.76 1.74 10.76
N ASP A 95 16.19 1.24 9.60
CA ASP A 95 15.64 1.63 8.30
C ASP A 95 14.21 1.12 8.12
N ARG A 96 13.90 -0.11 8.57
CA ARG A 96 12.54 -0.66 8.53
C ARG A 96 11.60 0.12 9.44
N GLU A 97 12.04 0.47 10.63
CA GLU A 97 11.25 1.26 11.58
C GLU A 97 10.92 2.65 11.02
N ARG A 98 11.93 3.35 10.49
CA ARG A 98 11.75 4.64 9.83
C ARG A 98 10.82 4.57 8.62
N LEU A 99 10.94 3.50 7.82
CA LEU A 99 10.07 3.26 6.67
C LEU A 99 8.60 3.15 7.10
N VAL A 100 8.31 2.33 8.10
CA VAL A 100 6.94 2.13 8.60
C VAL A 100 6.39 3.40 9.25
N ALA A 101 7.21 4.13 10.02
CA ALA A 101 6.82 5.41 10.60
C ALA A 101 6.43 6.43 9.52
N THR A 102 7.21 6.52 8.43
CA THR A 102 6.94 7.41 7.29
C THR A 102 5.58 7.11 6.65
N VAL A 103 5.23 5.83 6.51
CA VAL A 103 3.95 5.39 5.95
C VAL A 103 2.78 5.76 6.86
N ARG A 104 2.93 5.58 8.17
CA ARG A 104 1.91 5.93 9.17
C ARG A 104 1.64 7.43 9.24
N CYS A 105 2.67 8.27 9.13
CA CYS A 105 2.48 9.72 9.07
C CYS A 105 1.75 10.19 7.79
N LYS A 106 1.64 9.34 6.78
CA LYS A 106 0.91 9.60 5.54
C LYS A 106 -0.57 9.19 5.61
N GLU A 107 -1.11 8.93 6.80
CA GLU A 107 -2.54 8.64 7.00
C GLU A 107 -3.45 9.73 6.40
N ILE A 108 -3.87 9.46 5.17
CA ILE A 108 -5.08 9.84 4.44
C ILE A 108 -6.02 10.83 5.16
N GLY A 109 -5.78 12.12 4.90
CA GLY A 109 -6.84 13.12 4.85
C GLY A 109 -7.68 12.88 3.59
N THR A 110 -8.90 12.40 3.77
CA THR A 110 -9.92 12.29 2.72
C THR A 110 -10.44 13.67 2.34
N GLU A 111 -10.02 14.22 1.21
CA GLU A 111 -10.85 15.15 0.44
C GLU A 111 -11.64 14.29 -0.56
N PRO A 112 -12.99 14.29 -0.51
CA PRO A 112 -13.79 13.56 -1.48
C PRO A 112 -13.56 14.17 -2.86
N GLY A 113 -12.89 13.42 -3.72
CA GLY A 113 -12.70 13.76 -5.13
C GLY A 113 -14.04 14.03 -5.80
N SER A 114 -14.34 15.31 -5.96
CA SER A 114 -15.05 15.95 -7.06
C SER A 114 -15.38 14.98 -8.19
N GLY A 115 -16.65 14.59 -8.26
CA GLY A 115 -17.20 13.97 -9.45
C GLY A 115 -17.06 14.93 -10.61
N LYS A 116 -16.17 14.59 -11.56
CA LYS A 116 -16.22 15.21 -12.88
C LYS A 116 -17.54 14.80 -13.52
N GLY A 117 -18.51 15.71 -13.44
CA GLY A 117 -19.66 15.73 -14.34
C GLY A 117 -19.13 15.74 -15.76
N SER A 118 -19.54 14.74 -16.53
CA SER A 118 -19.30 14.66 -17.95
C SER A 118 -20.62 14.25 -18.58
N GLN A 119 -21.28 15.28 -19.12
CA GLN A 119 -22.48 15.31 -19.95
C GLN A 119 -23.83 15.03 -19.27
#